data_AF-A0A0B6ESA4-F1
#
_entry.id   AF-A0A0B6ESA4-F1
#
_cell.length_a   1.000
_cell.length_b   1.000
_cell.length_c   1.000
_cell.angle_alpha   90.00
_cell.angle_beta   90.00
_cell.angle_gamma   90.00
#
_symmetry.space_group_name_H-M   'P 1'
#
loop_
_entity.id
_entity.type
_entity.pdbx_description
1 polymer ?
#
loop_
_entity_poly.entity_id
_entity_poly.type
_entity_poly.pdbx_seq_one_letter_code
_entity_poly.pdbx_strand_id
1 'polypeptide(L)'
;MTPPLTFIALDGADVDAVRALLAGLPREGIYLRRGTLLLETSYLGPGARDVYATAWGYGMSDVTLLFALSCHGRLLMTVGQLVLVGVDKHSPWIGREELEDSIVDGEVSVVTEPKELAYWLRLT
;
A
#
# COMPACT_ATOMS: atom_id res chain seq x y z
N MET A 1 -14.99 9.75 8.05
CA MET A 1 -14.08 9.66 6.89
C MET A 1 -13.09 8.56 7.20
N THR A 2 -12.81 7.67 6.26
CA THR A 2 -11.74 6.69 6.42
C THR A 2 -10.40 7.44 6.54
N PRO A 3 -9.54 7.12 7.53
CA PRO A 3 -8.24 7.76 7.64
C PRO A 3 -7.39 7.52 6.38
N PRO A 4 -6.50 8.45 5.98
CA PRO A 4 -5.63 8.24 4.83
C PRO A 4 -4.71 7.03 5.03
N LEU A 5 -4.54 6.24 3.97
CA LEU A 5 -3.60 5.11 3.93
C LEU A 5 -2.41 5.49 3.06
N THR A 6 -1.22 5.53 3.64
CA THR A 6 0.01 5.91 2.95
C THR A 6 0.85 4.68 2.62
N PHE A 7 1.42 4.64 1.43
CA PHE A 7 2.30 3.60 0.95
C PHE A 7 3.75 4.10 0.91
N ILE A 8 4.66 3.34 1.50
CA ILE A 8 6.07 3.70 1.66
C ILE A 8 6.94 2.48 1.35
N ALA A 9 7.99 2.63 0.57
CA ALA A 9 9.01 1.60 0.40
C ALA A 9 10.11 1.72 1.46
N LEU A 10 10.66 0.58 1.92
CA LEU A 10 11.81 0.56 2.82
C LEU A 10 13.13 0.70 2.03
N ASP A 11 13.49 -0.36 1.31
CA ASP A 11 14.74 -0.42 0.53
C ASP A 11 14.50 -0.23 -0.99
N GLY A 12 13.24 0.01 -1.38
CA GLY A 12 12.81 0.29 -2.74
C GLY A 12 11.57 -0.49 -3.17
N ALA A 13 10.68 0.18 -3.90
CA ALA A 13 9.48 -0.43 -4.45
C ALA A 13 9.75 -1.30 -5.68
N ASP A 14 8.92 -2.32 -5.88
CA ASP A 14 8.74 -2.92 -7.22
C ASP A 14 7.85 -2.00 -8.05
N VAL A 15 8.48 -0.98 -8.67
CA VAL A 15 7.79 0.08 -9.42
C VAL A 15 7.01 -0.48 -10.60
N ASP A 16 7.50 -1.54 -11.25
CA ASP A 16 6.84 -2.13 -12.41
C ASP A 16 5.59 -2.92 -12.01
N ALA A 17 5.62 -3.64 -10.88
CA ALA A 17 4.44 -4.25 -10.29
C ALA A 17 3.38 -3.19 -9.93
N VAL A 18 3.79 -2.09 -9.29
CA VAL A 18 2.88 -0.98 -8.94
C VAL A 18 2.27 -0.35 -10.20
N ARG A 19 3.07 -0.10 -11.23
CA ARG A 19 2.58 0.42 -12.52
C ARG A 19 1.53 -0.51 -13.13
N ALA A 20 1.81 -1.81 -13.18
CA ALA A 20 0.89 -2.79 -13.73
C ALA A 20 -0.45 -2.81 -13.00
N LEU A 21 -0.42 -2.75 -11.66
CA LEU A 21 -1.63 -2.70 -10.82
C LEU A 21 -2.45 -1.43 -11.03
N LEU A 22 -1.79 -0.31 -11.32
CA LEU A 22 -2.44 1.01 -11.43
C LEU A 22 -2.76 1.43 -12.88
N ALA A 23 -2.29 0.69 -13.89
CA ALA A 23 -2.38 1.04 -15.31
C ALA A 23 -3.81 1.32 -15.81
N GLY A 24 -4.81 0.68 -15.19
CA GLY A 24 -6.23 0.83 -15.57
C GLY A 24 -6.97 1.96 -14.87
N LEU A 25 -6.34 2.70 -13.96
CA LEU A 25 -7.02 3.75 -13.19
C LEU A 25 -7.01 5.10 -13.94
N PRO A 26 -8.17 5.76 -14.10
CA PRO A 26 -8.25 7.12 -14.59
C PRO A 26 -7.36 8.07 -13.80
N ARG A 27 -6.57 8.88 -14.51
CA ARG A 27 -5.69 9.89 -13.91
C ARG A 27 -6.28 11.29 -14.06
N GLU A 28 -6.31 12.03 -12.96
CA GLU A 28 -6.72 13.43 -12.89
C GLU A 28 -5.66 14.22 -12.12
N GLY A 29 -4.77 14.89 -12.87
CA GLY A 29 -3.61 15.55 -12.30
C GLY A 29 -2.66 14.59 -11.59
N ILE A 30 -2.53 14.75 -10.27
CA ILE A 30 -1.69 13.91 -9.41
C ILE A 30 -2.45 12.70 -8.82
N TYR A 31 -3.77 12.63 -9.04
CA TYR A 31 -4.63 11.60 -8.47
C TYR A 31 -4.96 10.50 -9.49
N LEU A 32 -5.06 9.27 -9.00
CA LEU A 32 -5.73 8.15 -9.65
C LEU A 32 -7.09 7.95 -8.96
N ARG A 33 -8.17 7.83 -9.75
CA ARG A 33 -9.55 7.79 -9.23
C ARG A 33 -10.33 6.60 -9.76
N ARG A 34 -11.11 5.95 -8.88
CA ARG A 34 -12.12 4.95 -9.23
C ARG A 34 -13.14 4.78 -8.11
N GLY A 35 -14.40 5.14 -8.34
CA GLY A 35 -15.42 5.07 -7.29
C GLY A 35 -15.03 5.93 -6.08
N THR A 36 -14.90 5.31 -4.91
CA THR A 36 -14.44 5.96 -3.67
C THR A 36 -12.92 6.10 -3.55
N LEU A 37 -12.16 5.45 -4.44
CA LEU A 37 -10.69 5.53 -4.44
C LEU A 37 -10.22 6.89 -4.92
N LEU A 38 -9.43 7.56 -4.09
CA LEU A 38 -8.68 8.78 -4.39
C LEU A 38 -7.23 8.58 -3.97
N LEU A 39 -6.39 8.15 -4.92
CA LEU A 39 -4.99 7.82 -4.67
C LEU A 39 -4.08 8.92 -5.24
N GLU A 40 -3.46 9.71 -4.37
CA GLU A 40 -2.36 10.59 -4.74
C GLU A 40 -1.09 9.75 -4.92
N THR A 41 -0.31 10.00 -5.97
CA THR A 41 0.96 9.31 -6.15
C THR A 41 1.99 10.16 -6.89
N SER A 42 3.21 10.17 -6.36
CA SER A 42 4.37 10.80 -6.99
C SER A 42 4.89 9.95 -8.15
N TYR A 43 4.28 10.17 -9.32
CA TYR A 43 4.72 9.78 -10.66
C TYR A 43 5.19 8.33 -10.89
N LEU A 44 4.34 7.54 -11.55
CA LEU A 44 4.62 6.18 -12.04
C LEU A 44 5.16 6.15 -13.48
N GLY A 45 5.65 7.25 -14.05
CA GLY A 45 6.12 7.24 -15.43
C GLY A 45 7.55 6.73 -15.61
N PRO A 46 8.02 6.55 -16.85
CA PRO A 46 9.32 5.94 -17.15
C PRO A 46 10.46 6.57 -16.37
N GLY A 47 11.28 5.74 -15.70
CA GLY A 47 12.44 6.20 -14.92
C GLY A 47 12.16 6.51 -13.44
N ALA A 48 10.92 6.39 -12.96
CA ALA A 48 10.65 6.41 -11.51
C ALA A 48 11.44 5.30 -10.81
N ARG A 49 12.12 5.67 -9.72
CA ARG A 49 13.00 4.77 -8.95
C ARG A 49 12.35 4.24 -7.68
N ASP A 50 11.25 4.87 -7.26
CA ASP A 50 10.54 4.51 -6.05
C ASP A 50 9.08 4.96 -6.14
N VAL A 51 8.26 4.51 -5.19
CA VAL A 51 6.84 4.82 -5.10
C VAL A 51 6.52 5.42 -3.73
N TYR A 52 5.88 6.58 -3.76
CA TYR A 52 5.12 7.10 -2.64
C TYR A 52 3.68 7.37 -3.10
N ALA A 53 2.72 6.95 -2.30
CA ALA A 53 1.32 7.15 -2.61
C ALA A 53 0.48 7.28 -1.34
N THR A 54 -0.58 8.07 -1.40
CA THR A 54 -1.52 8.24 -0.29
C THR A 54 -2.94 8.09 -0.81
N ALA A 55 -3.66 7.09 -0.31
CA ALA A 55 -5.08 6.94 -0.55
C ALA A 55 -5.85 7.85 0.43
N TRP A 56 -6.24 9.03 -0.04
CA TRP A 56 -7.06 10.00 0.69
C TRP A 56 -8.52 9.58 0.84
N GLY A 57 -8.95 8.64 -0.01
CA GLY A 57 -10.25 7.98 0.06
C GLY A 57 -10.14 6.59 -0.53
N TYR A 58 -10.82 5.63 0.09
CA TYR A 58 -10.93 4.25 -0.39
C TYR A 58 -12.15 3.58 0.24
N GLY A 59 -12.69 2.58 -0.45
CA GLY A 59 -13.76 1.72 0.04
C GLY A 59 -13.27 0.30 0.29
N MET A 60 -14.12 -0.52 0.93
CA MET A 60 -13.79 -1.94 1.14
C MET A 60 -13.64 -2.73 -0.18
N SER A 61 -14.22 -2.24 -1.28
CA SER A 61 -14.00 -2.77 -2.63
C SER A 61 -12.58 -2.56 -3.15
N ASP A 62 -11.81 -1.63 -2.56
CA ASP A 62 -10.44 -1.34 -2.98
C ASP A 62 -9.41 -2.18 -2.24
N VAL A 63 -9.80 -2.93 -1.19
CA VAL A 63 -8.87 -3.68 -0.33
C VAL A 63 -7.98 -4.64 -1.11
N THR A 64 -8.52 -5.33 -2.13
CA THR A 64 -7.72 -6.22 -2.98
C THR A 64 -6.60 -5.47 -3.71
N LEU A 65 -6.87 -4.26 -4.20
CA LEU A 65 -5.85 -3.42 -4.83
C LEU A 65 -4.83 -2.93 -3.81
N LEU A 66 -5.28 -2.44 -2.64
CA LEU A 66 -4.39 -1.93 -1.59
C LEU A 66 -3.46 -3.04 -1.07
N PHE A 67 -3.98 -4.26 -0.87
CA PHE A 67 -3.19 -5.43 -0.53
C PHE A 67 -2.17 -5.75 -1.62
N ALA A 68 -2.59 -5.78 -2.89
CA ALA A 68 -1.70 -6.07 -4.00
C ALA A 68 -0.58 -5.03 -4.15
N LEU A 69 -0.85 -3.74 -3.91
CA LEU A 69 0.16 -2.70 -3.90
C LEU A 69 1.23 -2.95 -2.83
N SER A 70 0.83 -3.38 -1.64
CA SER A 70 1.76 -3.73 -0.58
C SER A 70 2.53 -5.01 -0.91
N CYS A 71 1.83 -6.09 -1.27
CA CYS A 71 2.39 -7.41 -1.49
C CYS A 71 3.30 -7.49 -2.72
N HIS A 72 2.87 -6.95 -3.86
CA HIS A 72 3.64 -7.02 -5.10
C HIS A 72 4.52 -5.79 -5.30
N GLY A 73 4.08 -4.62 -4.84
CA GLY A 73 4.86 -3.39 -4.91
C GLY A 73 5.93 -3.27 -3.83
N ARG A 74 5.96 -4.18 -2.84
CA ARG A 74 6.89 -4.16 -1.70
C ARG A 74 6.77 -2.87 -0.89
N LEU A 75 5.52 -2.50 -0.58
CA LEU A 75 5.19 -1.25 0.09
C LEU A 75 4.65 -1.55 1.48
N LEU A 76 5.16 -0.84 2.49
CA LEU A 76 4.48 -0.69 3.77
C LEU A 76 3.22 0.16 3.59
N MET A 77 2.22 -0.10 4.41
CA MET A 77 1.02 0.71 4.52
C MET A 77 0.97 1.34 5.91
N THR A 78 0.74 2.64 6.01
CA THR A 78 0.55 3.32 7.30
C THR A 78 -0.82 3.99 7.35
N VAL A 79 -1.52 3.79 8.48
CA VAL A 79 -2.84 4.35 8.76
C VAL A 79 -2.94 4.68 10.25
N GLY A 80 -2.96 5.97 10.58
CA GLY A 80 -2.83 6.39 11.98
C GLY A 80 -1.51 5.91 12.59
N GLN A 81 -1.58 5.12 13.67
CA GLN A 81 -0.42 4.52 14.34
C GLN A 81 -0.16 3.05 13.93
N LEU A 82 -0.94 2.54 12.97
CA LEU A 82 -0.84 1.16 12.51
C LEU A 82 0.02 1.10 11.25
N VAL A 83 0.99 0.19 11.26
CA VAL A 83 1.78 -0.20 10.10
C VAL A 83 1.32 -1.59 9.66
N LEU A 84 0.83 -1.68 8.43
CA LEU A 84 0.35 -2.89 7.80
C LEU A 84 1.30 -3.31 6.68
N VAL A 85 1.58 -4.61 6.59
CA VAL A 85 2.47 -5.15 5.57
C VAL A 85 1.81 -6.33 4.88
N GLY A 86 1.31 -6.09 3.67
CA GLY A 86 0.81 -7.13 2.79
C GLY A 86 1.97 -7.95 2.25
N VAL A 87 1.93 -9.26 2.45
CA VAL A 87 2.95 -10.19 1.95
C VAL A 87 2.31 -11.44 1.35
N ASP A 88 3.03 -12.10 0.46
CA ASP A 88 2.70 -13.48 0.09
C ASP A 88 3.10 -14.41 1.24
N LYS A 89 2.18 -15.26 1.68
CA LYS A 89 2.39 -16.17 2.83
C LYS A 89 3.56 -17.15 2.60
N HIS A 90 3.80 -17.55 1.36
CA HIS A 90 4.81 -18.53 0.99
C HIS A 90 6.14 -17.88 0.59
N SER A 91 6.11 -16.62 0.16
CA SER A 91 7.28 -15.86 -0.26
C SER A 91 7.17 -14.39 0.15
N PRO A 92 7.26 -14.09 1.46
CA PRO A 92 7.20 -12.71 1.93
C PRO A 92 8.37 -11.90 1.38
N TRP A 93 8.10 -10.67 0.95
CA TRP A 93 9.13 -9.79 0.37
C TRP A 93 10.01 -9.12 1.44
N ILE A 94 9.63 -9.21 2.72
CA ILE A 94 10.35 -8.69 3.86
C ILE A 94 10.34 -9.70 5.02
N GLY A 95 11.46 -9.79 5.72
CA GLY A 95 11.57 -10.59 6.94
C GLY A 95 10.96 -9.88 8.15
N ARG A 96 10.54 -10.65 9.16
CA ARG A 96 9.98 -10.08 10.39
C ARG A 96 11.00 -9.21 11.15
N GLU A 97 12.25 -9.66 11.23
CA GLU A 97 13.35 -8.95 11.89
C GLU A 97 13.63 -7.60 11.20
N GLU A 98 13.79 -7.61 9.88
CA GLU A 98 13.98 -6.40 9.06
C GLU A 98 12.83 -5.40 9.23
N LEU A 99 11.59 -5.90 9.31
CA LEU A 99 10.42 -5.06 9.54
C LEU A 99 10.41 -4.42 10.94
N GLU A 100 10.73 -5.20 11.97
CA GLU A 100 10.80 -4.72 13.36
C GLU A 100 11.93 -3.70 13.54
N ASP A 101 13.09 -3.90 12.88
CA ASP A 101 14.21 -2.95 12.91
C ASP A 101 13.93 -1.65 12.17
N SER A 102 13.06 -1.68 11.16
CA SER A 102 12.73 -0.51 10.33
C SER A 102 11.67 0.40 10.94
N ILE A 103 10.93 -0.07 11.96
CA ILE A 103 9.79 0.65 12.54
C ILE A 103 10.11 1.06 13.97
N VAL A 104 10.28 2.38 14.16
CA VAL A 104 10.65 2.95 15.47
C VAL A 104 9.49 2.91 16.47
N ASP A 105 8.25 3.09 16.00
CA ASP A 105 7.04 3.13 16.82
C ASP A 105 5.81 2.79 15.96
N GLY A 106 4.73 2.34 16.61
CA GLY A 106 3.48 1.93 15.98
C GLY A 106 3.21 0.42 16.08
N GLU A 107 1.93 0.06 15.99
CA GLU A 107 1.53 -1.35 15.95
C GLU A 107 1.83 -1.91 14.56
N VAL A 108 2.57 -3.01 14.48
CA VAL A 108 2.94 -3.64 13.21
C VAL A 108 2.14 -4.91 13.01
N SER A 109 1.48 -5.03 11.86
CA SER A 109 0.74 -6.22 11.48
C SER A 109 1.06 -6.66 10.07
N VAL A 110 1.58 -7.89 9.96
CA VAL A 110 1.76 -8.58 8.68
C VAL A 110 0.41 -9.19 8.27
N VAL A 111 -0.04 -8.88 7.07
CA VAL A 111 -1.27 -9.40 6.49
C VAL A 111 -0.93 -10.26 5.28
N THR A 112 -1.50 -11.45 5.22
CA THR A 112 -1.20 -12.44 4.17
C THR A 112 -2.34 -12.61 3.16
N GLU A 113 -3.49 -11.99 3.44
CA GLU A 113 -4.64 -12.04 2.57
C GLU A 113 -5.48 -10.75 2.65
N PRO A 114 -6.22 -10.39 1.58
CA PRO A 114 -7.04 -9.18 1.55
C PRO A 114 -8.07 -9.09 2.69
N LYS A 115 -8.60 -10.22 3.18
CA LYS A 115 -9.59 -10.21 4.27
C LYS A 115 -8.99 -9.77 5.62
N GLU A 116 -7.70 -10.06 5.85
CA GLU A 116 -6.98 -9.60 7.04
C GLU A 116 -6.74 -8.09 6.96
N LEU A 117 -6.35 -7.59 5.78
CA LEU A 117 -6.25 -6.15 5.54
C LEU A 117 -7.61 -5.45 5.75
N ALA A 118 -8.71 -6.03 5.25
CA ALA A 118 -10.05 -5.48 5.45
C ALA A 118 -10.46 -5.42 6.93
N TYR A 119 -10.01 -6.37 7.75
CA TYR A 119 -10.25 -6.35 9.19
C TYR A 119 -9.57 -5.15 9.83
N TRP A 120 -8.27 -4.96 9.60
CA TRP A 120 -7.50 -3.85 10.15
C TRP A 120 -8.04 -2.48 9.72
N LEU A 121 -8.35 -2.30 8.42
CA LEU A 121 -8.87 -1.04 7.90
C LEU A 121 -10.29 -0.68 8.40
N ARG A 122 -11.00 -1.60 9.07
CA ARG A 122 -12.28 -1.33 9.74
C ARG A 122 -12.12 -0.87 11.18
N LEU A 123 -10.96 -1.12 11.78
CA LEU A 123 -10.65 -0.73 13.15
C LEU A 123 -10.02 0.66 13.24
N THR A 124 -9.57 1.19 12.10
CA THR A 124 -8.98 2.53 11.92
C THR A 124 -10.04 3.58 11.64
#